data_AF-A0A218P7M0-F1
#
_entry.id   AF-A0A218P7M0-F1
#
_cell.length_a   1.000
_cell.length_b   1.000
_cell.length_c   1.000
_cell.angle_alpha   90.00
_cell.angle_beta   90.00
_cell.angle_gamma   90.00
#
_symmetry.space_group_name_H-M   'P 1'
#
loop_
_entity.id
_entity.type
_entity.pdbx_description
1 polymer ?
#
loop_
_entity_poly.entity_id
_entity_poly.type
_entity_poly.pdbx_seq_one_letter_code
_entity_poly.pdbx_strand_id
1 'polypeptide(L)'
;MRYSSIAVRLFEREGEVVFYDPAYHGRTLKVFGMDEWPDKALEHLAGKYMEKDYSRVIFDTKGSFSEEGFDTVLRIQDTKPSGLDPIKLAAEGHFDFYTAATIIQTIYGLDRTLTEMLYSDILAGKVGSVPEALKAGQKYSEVIAESYTALDQLLYSGEVPELGQNILVDFGDAHSITLVGNAFLILSAAVEKRRRVMVGLNDAAVLAYTTAGGAGLPILAKPALKRVTVVTSEYALDSLLNMSGPVLLLYHDPDVQSLIYEASGVPPGPMRKHVHKGQGAFIYRTPETIDVEWGEMPL
;
A
#
# COMPACT_ATOMS: atom_id res chain seq x y z
N MET A 1 -10.26 14.37 21.96
CA MET A 1 -11.57 13.67 22.10
C MET A 1 -11.56 12.38 21.29
N ARG A 2 -12.17 11.30 21.79
CA ARG A 2 -12.37 10.04 21.06
C ARG A 2 -13.74 10.09 20.37
N TYR A 3 -13.79 10.28 19.06
CA TYR A 3 -15.06 10.43 18.33
C TYR A 3 -15.62 9.10 17.84
N SER A 4 -14.76 8.10 17.60
CA SER A 4 -15.19 6.80 17.09
C SER A 4 -14.60 5.61 17.86
N SER A 5 -15.24 4.44 17.71
CA SER A 5 -14.73 3.17 18.24
C SER A 5 -13.41 2.75 17.59
N ILE A 6 -13.16 3.22 16.36
CA ILE A 6 -12.01 2.86 15.53
C ILE A 6 -10.79 3.75 15.78
N ALA A 7 -10.93 4.82 16.58
CA ALA A 7 -9.81 5.67 16.96
C ALA A 7 -8.73 4.88 17.71
N VAL A 8 -7.48 5.14 17.35
CA VAL A 8 -6.27 4.56 17.94
C VAL A 8 -5.44 5.66 18.57
N ARG A 9 -4.84 5.35 19.73
CA ARG A 9 -3.91 6.26 20.40
C ARG A 9 -2.64 6.35 19.56
N LEU A 10 -2.10 7.56 19.39
CA LEU A 10 -0.80 7.79 18.78
C LEU A 10 0.27 7.99 19.85
N PHE A 11 0.10 8.99 20.72
CA PHE A 11 1.07 9.36 21.74
C PHE A 11 0.44 10.18 22.87
N GLU A 12 1.22 10.54 23.89
CA GLU A 12 0.84 11.46 24.96
C GLU A 12 1.57 12.80 24.85
N ARG A 13 0.84 13.88 25.15
CA ARG A 13 1.31 15.26 25.20
C ARG A 13 0.89 15.88 26.53
N GLU A 14 1.83 16.20 27.40
CA GLU A 14 1.54 16.93 28.66
C GLU A 14 0.42 16.27 29.51
N GLY A 15 0.30 14.94 29.45
CA GLY A 15 -0.75 14.17 30.14
C GLY A 15 -2.06 13.99 29.34
N GLU A 16 -2.17 14.59 28.15
CA GLU A 16 -3.28 14.41 27.22
C GLU A 16 -2.96 13.38 26.13
N VAL A 17 -3.90 12.49 25.85
CA VAL A 17 -3.73 11.44 24.82
C VAL A 17 -4.13 11.98 23.45
N VAL A 18 -3.22 11.90 22.49
CA VAL A 18 -3.45 12.23 21.09
C VAL A 18 -3.91 10.99 20.34
N PHE A 19 -4.99 11.12 19.56
CA PHE A 19 -5.61 10.00 18.84
C PHE A 19 -5.65 10.24 17.34
N TYR A 20 -5.37 9.19 16.57
CA TYR A 20 -5.79 9.11 15.18
C TYR A 20 -7.17 8.46 15.12
N ASP A 21 -8.16 9.25 14.74
CA ASP A 21 -9.51 8.81 14.42
C ASP A 21 -9.76 8.81 12.89
N PRO A 22 -9.78 7.65 12.22
CA PRO A 22 -10.02 7.57 10.78
C PRO A 22 -11.37 8.12 10.30
N ALA A 23 -12.36 8.19 11.19
CA ALA A 23 -13.67 8.73 10.85
C ALA A 23 -13.66 10.26 10.79
N TYR A 24 -12.80 10.90 11.59
CA TYR A 24 -12.71 12.35 11.70
C TYR A 24 -11.58 12.93 10.86
N HIS A 25 -10.37 12.37 10.94
CA HIS A 25 -9.20 12.92 10.25
C HIS A 25 -9.08 12.44 8.80
N GLY A 26 -9.80 11.39 8.42
CA GLY A 26 -9.65 10.69 7.14
C GLY A 26 -8.99 9.34 7.29
N ARG A 27 -9.25 8.45 6.35
CA ARG A 27 -8.94 7.00 6.47
C ARG A 27 -7.56 6.58 6.04
N THR A 28 -6.74 7.53 5.63
CA THR A 28 -5.37 7.29 5.20
C THR A 28 -4.43 8.08 6.08
N LEU A 29 -3.69 7.42 6.96
CA LEU A 29 -2.66 8.03 7.78
C LEU A 29 -1.31 7.90 7.06
N LYS A 30 -0.67 9.04 6.80
CA LYS A 30 0.69 9.06 6.27
C LYS A 30 1.66 9.12 7.44
N VAL A 31 2.65 8.24 7.48
CA VAL A 31 3.69 8.23 8.52
C VAL A 31 5.04 8.41 7.86
N PHE A 32 5.74 9.48 8.22
CA PHE A 32 7.08 9.74 7.71
C PHE A 32 8.07 9.75 8.86
N GLY A 33 9.17 9.04 8.73
CA GLY A 33 10.24 8.97 9.72
C GLY A 33 11.51 8.42 9.09
N MET A 34 12.56 8.22 9.86
CA MET A 34 13.77 7.53 9.41
C MET A 34 14.12 6.35 10.32
N ASP A 35 15.11 5.56 9.93
CA ASP A 35 15.52 4.33 10.61
C ASP A 35 14.32 3.35 10.76
N GLU A 36 14.22 2.69 11.92
CA GLU A 36 13.17 1.73 12.27
C GLU A 36 11.83 2.38 12.70
N TRP A 37 11.74 3.71 12.80
CA TRP A 37 10.55 4.36 13.36
C TRP A 37 9.27 4.20 12.54
N PRO A 38 9.30 4.30 11.19
CA PRO A 38 8.12 4.04 10.37
C PRO A 38 7.58 2.61 10.57
N ASP A 39 8.47 1.61 10.60
CA ASP A 39 8.15 0.20 10.80
C ASP A 39 7.50 -0.02 12.18
N LYS A 40 8.12 0.49 13.25
CA LYS A 40 7.58 0.41 14.61
C LYS A 40 6.20 1.06 14.73
N ALA A 41 6.01 2.22 14.11
CA ALA A 41 4.72 2.90 14.11
C ALA A 41 3.65 2.07 13.39
N LEU A 42 4.01 1.46 12.27
CA LEU A 42 3.10 0.60 11.52
C LEU A 42 2.73 -0.66 12.32
N GLU A 43 3.69 -1.32 12.96
CA GLU A 43 3.47 -2.48 13.82
C GLU A 43 2.55 -2.14 15.01
N HIS A 44 2.81 -1.03 15.70
CA HIS A 44 1.96 -0.54 16.77
C HIS A 44 0.51 -0.31 16.32
N LEU A 45 0.33 0.39 15.20
CA LEU A 45 -0.99 0.66 14.64
C LEU A 45 -1.70 -0.64 14.22
N ALA A 46 -0.99 -1.56 13.58
CA ALA A 46 -1.49 -2.87 13.20
C ALA A 46 -2.01 -3.64 14.43
N GLY A 47 -1.24 -3.68 15.53
CA GLY A 47 -1.67 -4.28 16.80
C GLY A 47 -2.93 -3.62 17.37
N LYS A 48 -3.00 -2.29 17.38
CA LYS A 48 -4.16 -1.54 17.88
C LYS A 48 -5.43 -1.75 17.07
N TYR A 49 -5.32 -2.00 15.76
CA TYR A 49 -6.46 -2.35 14.92
C TYR A 49 -6.88 -3.82 15.10
N MET A 50 -5.93 -4.72 15.33
CA MET A 50 -6.23 -6.12 15.66
C MET A 50 -7.07 -6.22 16.96
N GLU A 51 -6.72 -5.46 17.99
CA GLU A 51 -7.49 -5.34 19.25
C GLU A 51 -8.95 -4.86 19.04
N LYS A 52 -9.29 -4.33 17.86
CA LYS A 52 -10.62 -3.82 17.49
C LYS A 52 -11.35 -4.74 16.48
N ASP A 53 -10.86 -5.97 16.33
CA ASP A 53 -11.22 -6.97 15.32
C ASP A 53 -11.20 -6.43 13.88
N TYR A 54 -10.22 -5.60 13.55
CA TYR A 54 -9.89 -5.34 12.15
C TYR A 54 -8.91 -6.40 11.66
N SER A 55 -9.16 -6.93 10.46
CA SER A 55 -8.15 -7.73 9.76
C SER A 55 -6.99 -6.86 9.31
N ARG A 56 -5.84 -7.47 9.00
CA ARG A 56 -4.61 -6.74 8.63
C ARG A 56 -4.09 -7.23 7.29
N VAL A 57 -3.76 -6.30 6.40
CA VAL A 57 -3.02 -6.61 5.17
C VAL A 57 -1.80 -5.72 5.17
N ILE A 58 -0.61 -6.31 5.34
CA ILE A 58 0.65 -5.57 5.36
C ILE A 58 1.44 -5.90 4.10
N PHE A 59 1.83 -4.86 3.37
CA PHE A 59 2.79 -4.94 2.28
C PHE A 59 4.13 -4.48 2.83
N ASP A 60 5.03 -5.43 3.06
CA ASP A 60 6.32 -5.20 3.70
C ASP A 60 7.46 -5.30 2.69
N THR A 61 8.02 -4.15 2.32
CA THR A 61 9.14 -4.07 1.37
C THR A 61 10.48 -4.44 1.98
N LYS A 62 10.60 -4.40 3.31
CA LYS A 62 11.86 -4.62 4.03
C LYS A 62 11.99 -6.04 4.57
N GLY A 63 10.88 -6.78 4.68
CA GLY A 63 10.83 -8.10 5.33
C GLY A 63 11.12 -8.00 6.84
N SER A 64 10.77 -6.88 7.47
CA SER A 64 11.00 -6.62 8.90
C SER A 64 9.85 -7.09 9.79
N PHE A 65 8.68 -7.39 9.24
CA PHE A 65 7.49 -7.78 10.01
C PHE A 65 7.51 -9.25 10.45
N SER A 66 7.11 -9.50 11.70
CA SER A 66 6.87 -10.85 12.20
C SER A 66 5.68 -11.51 11.48
N GLU A 67 5.81 -12.80 11.17
CA GLU A 67 4.73 -13.62 10.61
C GLU A 67 3.63 -13.97 11.64
N GLU A 68 3.85 -13.67 12.92
CA GLU A 68 2.91 -14.01 13.98
C GLU A 68 1.56 -13.29 13.81
N GLY A 69 0.47 -14.07 13.86
CA GLY A 69 -0.89 -13.55 13.74
C GLY A 69 -1.32 -13.21 12.30
N PHE A 70 -0.57 -13.67 11.30
CA PHE A 70 -0.99 -13.73 9.91
C PHE A 70 -1.41 -15.15 9.54
N ASP A 71 -2.58 -15.28 8.92
CA ASP A 71 -3.08 -16.57 8.41
C ASP A 71 -2.60 -16.85 6.99
N THR A 72 -2.14 -15.81 6.28
CA THR A 72 -1.54 -15.91 4.95
C THR A 72 -0.23 -15.12 4.92
N VAL A 73 0.86 -15.78 4.54
CA VAL A 73 2.17 -15.14 4.30
C VAL A 73 2.58 -15.38 2.86
N LEU A 74 2.61 -14.32 2.06
CA LEU A 74 3.03 -14.35 0.67
C LEU A 74 4.45 -13.81 0.57
N ARG A 75 5.41 -14.69 0.33
CA ARG A 75 6.81 -14.30 0.09
C ARG A 75 7.04 -14.15 -1.40
N ILE A 76 7.24 -12.93 -1.84
CA ILE A 76 7.53 -12.61 -3.24
C ILE A 76 9.04 -12.62 -3.42
N GLN A 77 9.53 -13.48 -4.31
CA GLN A 77 10.96 -13.72 -4.51
C GLN A 77 11.27 -13.79 -6.00
N ASP A 78 12.42 -13.25 -6.41
CA ASP A 78 12.83 -13.19 -7.82
C ASP A 78 12.96 -14.57 -8.49
N THR A 79 13.15 -15.63 -7.70
CA THR A 79 13.50 -16.97 -8.19
C THR A 79 12.40 -18.01 -8.01
N LYS A 80 11.25 -17.65 -7.44
CA LYS A 80 10.18 -18.62 -7.13
C LYS A 80 8.83 -18.26 -7.77
N PRO A 81 8.04 -19.27 -8.16
CA PRO A 81 6.65 -19.07 -8.55
C PRO A 81 5.84 -18.36 -7.45
N SER A 82 5.03 -17.38 -7.83
CA SER A 82 4.18 -16.63 -6.87
C SER A 82 2.68 -16.80 -7.11
N GLY A 83 2.26 -17.37 -8.25
CA GLY A 83 0.86 -17.61 -8.58
C GLY A 83 0.04 -16.36 -8.88
N LEU A 84 0.67 -15.19 -8.98
CA LEU A 84 0.02 -13.89 -9.10
C LEU A 84 -0.35 -13.56 -10.55
N ASP A 85 -0.95 -14.50 -11.27
CA ASP A 85 -1.47 -14.25 -12.61
C ASP A 85 -2.82 -13.50 -12.52
N PRO A 86 -2.96 -12.29 -13.09
CA PRO A 86 -4.19 -11.51 -13.00
C PRO A 86 -5.44 -12.25 -13.53
N ILE A 87 -5.30 -13.07 -14.58
CA ILE A 87 -6.42 -13.76 -15.21
C ILE A 87 -6.86 -14.94 -14.34
N LYS A 88 -5.90 -15.69 -13.77
CA LYS A 88 -6.22 -16.77 -12.82
C LYS A 88 -6.85 -16.25 -11.54
N LEU A 89 -6.31 -15.16 -10.97
CA LEU A 89 -6.89 -14.49 -9.79
C LEU A 89 -8.33 -14.03 -10.05
N ALA A 90 -8.61 -13.53 -11.26
CA ALA A 90 -9.97 -13.17 -11.63
C ALA A 90 -10.89 -14.38 -11.79
N ALA A 91 -10.39 -15.49 -12.33
CA ALA A 91 -11.14 -16.74 -12.43
C ALA A 91 -11.51 -17.32 -11.05
N GLU A 92 -10.66 -17.12 -10.05
CA GLU A 92 -10.92 -17.51 -8.64
C GLU A 92 -11.75 -16.48 -7.86
N GLY A 93 -12.12 -15.35 -8.49
CA GLY A 93 -13.05 -14.38 -7.93
C GLY A 93 -12.43 -13.31 -7.05
N HIS A 94 -11.11 -13.13 -7.08
CA HIS A 94 -10.43 -12.04 -6.34
C HIS A 94 -10.79 -10.66 -6.90
N PHE A 95 -11.02 -10.57 -8.20
CA PHE A 95 -11.55 -9.41 -8.93
C PHE A 95 -12.17 -9.86 -10.26
N ASP A 96 -12.73 -8.95 -11.04
CA ASP A 96 -13.33 -9.30 -12.34
C ASP A 96 -12.30 -9.35 -13.49
N PHE A 97 -12.65 -10.02 -14.59
CA PHE A 97 -11.77 -10.15 -15.76
C PHE A 97 -11.42 -8.82 -16.44
N TYR A 98 -12.25 -7.79 -16.27
CA TYR A 98 -11.93 -6.47 -16.78
C TYR A 98 -10.77 -5.85 -15.98
N THR A 99 -10.82 -5.97 -14.65
CA THR A 99 -9.73 -5.59 -13.74
C THR A 99 -8.45 -6.33 -14.11
N ALA A 100 -8.51 -7.65 -14.38
CA ALA A 100 -7.37 -8.42 -14.87
C ALA A 100 -6.76 -7.83 -16.16
N ALA A 101 -7.59 -7.53 -17.15
CA ALA A 101 -7.13 -6.92 -18.41
C ALA A 101 -6.50 -5.53 -18.17
N THR A 102 -7.05 -4.70 -17.29
CA THR A 102 -6.49 -3.37 -16.97
C THR A 102 -5.19 -3.43 -16.14
N ILE A 103 -4.99 -4.48 -15.33
CA ILE A 103 -3.71 -4.74 -14.67
C ILE A 103 -2.66 -5.07 -15.73
N ILE A 104 -2.96 -5.99 -16.65
CA ILE A 104 -2.06 -6.35 -17.76
C ILE A 104 -1.79 -5.13 -18.65
N GLN A 105 -2.81 -4.31 -18.92
CA GLN A 105 -2.66 -3.03 -19.61
C GLN A 105 -1.64 -2.13 -18.93
N THR A 106 -1.71 -2.01 -17.61
CA THR A 106 -0.84 -1.13 -16.83
C THR A 106 0.60 -1.66 -16.78
N ILE A 107 0.77 -2.97 -16.64
CA ILE A 107 2.10 -3.61 -16.59
C ILE A 107 2.79 -3.55 -17.96
N TYR A 108 2.09 -3.87 -19.04
CA TYR A 108 2.66 -4.01 -20.39
C TYR A 108 2.41 -2.82 -21.32
N GLY A 109 1.71 -1.78 -20.86
CA GLY A 109 1.45 -0.58 -21.66
C GLY A 109 0.49 -0.80 -22.83
N LEU A 110 -0.50 -1.68 -22.69
CA LEU A 110 -1.50 -1.89 -23.73
C LEU A 110 -2.32 -0.60 -23.95
N ASP A 111 -2.68 -0.33 -25.20
CA ASP A 111 -3.70 0.69 -25.48
C ASP A 111 -5.11 0.16 -25.17
N ARG A 112 -6.11 1.04 -25.20
CA ARG A 112 -7.50 0.67 -24.94
C ARG A 112 -8.02 -0.43 -25.88
N THR A 113 -7.68 -0.36 -27.17
CA THR A 113 -8.16 -1.33 -28.17
C THR A 113 -7.58 -2.71 -27.91
N LEU A 114 -6.29 -2.79 -27.60
CA LEU A 114 -5.60 -4.02 -27.25
C LEU A 114 -6.12 -4.61 -25.93
N THR A 115 -6.44 -3.75 -24.97
CA THR A 115 -7.01 -4.16 -23.68
C THR A 115 -8.41 -4.77 -23.84
N GLU A 116 -9.28 -4.14 -24.62
CA GLU A 116 -10.62 -4.68 -24.92
C GLU A 116 -10.55 -5.99 -25.73
N MET A 117 -9.56 -6.11 -26.62
CA MET A 117 -9.30 -7.36 -27.36
C MET A 117 -8.87 -8.50 -26.43
N LEU A 118 -7.91 -8.23 -25.53
CA LEU A 118 -7.49 -9.19 -24.51
C LEU A 118 -8.65 -9.59 -23.60
N TYR A 119 -9.44 -8.62 -23.13
CA TYR A 119 -10.62 -8.86 -22.31
C TYR A 119 -11.64 -9.77 -23.02
N SER A 120 -11.91 -9.52 -24.30
CA SER A 120 -12.78 -10.37 -25.12
C SER A 120 -12.28 -11.81 -25.24
N ASP A 121 -10.96 -11.99 -25.44
CA ASP A 121 -10.35 -13.32 -25.53
C ASP A 121 -10.36 -14.07 -24.19
N ILE A 122 -10.20 -13.36 -23.07
CA ILE A 122 -10.37 -13.91 -21.72
C ILE A 122 -11.82 -14.40 -21.54
N LEU A 123 -12.81 -13.57 -21.86
CA LEU A 123 -14.23 -13.93 -21.76
C LEU A 123 -14.61 -15.11 -22.66
N ALA A 124 -13.98 -15.20 -23.83
CA ALA A 124 -14.17 -16.31 -24.78
C ALA A 124 -13.44 -17.60 -24.36
N GLY A 125 -12.68 -17.59 -23.25
CA GLY A 125 -11.91 -18.73 -22.77
C GLY A 125 -10.73 -19.11 -23.66
N LYS A 126 -10.29 -18.20 -24.55
CA LYS A 126 -9.12 -18.43 -25.41
C LYS A 126 -7.80 -18.21 -24.66
N VAL A 127 -7.84 -17.42 -23.60
CA VAL A 127 -6.70 -17.05 -22.77
C VAL A 127 -7.11 -17.20 -21.31
N GLY A 128 -6.45 -18.11 -20.58
CA GLY A 128 -6.65 -18.34 -19.16
C GLY A 128 -5.51 -17.83 -18.26
N SER A 129 -4.45 -17.28 -18.85
CA SER A 129 -3.28 -16.76 -18.12
C SER A 129 -2.47 -15.77 -18.98
N VAL A 130 -1.62 -14.95 -18.36
CA VAL A 130 -0.73 -14.02 -19.08
C VAL A 130 0.27 -14.78 -19.96
N PRO A 131 0.91 -15.90 -19.52
CA PRO A 131 1.74 -16.72 -20.40
C PRO A 131 0.99 -17.27 -21.63
N GLU A 132 -0.31 -17.53 -21.52
CA GLU A 132 -1.15 -17.90 -22.68
C GLU A 132 -1.45 -16.68 -23.56
N ALA A 133 -1.72 -15.52 -22.97
CA ALA A 133 -1.92 -14.26 -23.70
C ALA A 133 -0.70 -13.93 -24.56
N LEU A 134 0.50 -14.13 -24.03
CA LEU A 134 1.78 -13.97 -24.74
C LEU A 134 1.89 -14.91 -25.97
N LYS A 135 1.29 -16.10 -25.90
CA LYS A 135 1.36 -17.12 -26.96
C LYS A 135 0.16 -17.12 -27.92
N ALA A 136 -0.83 -16.27 -27.67
CA ALA A 136 -2.10 -16.25 -28.42
C ALA A 136 -1.95 -15.77 -29.88
N GLY A 137 -0.81 -15.18 -30.25
CA GLY A 137 -0.54 -14.68 -31.61
C GLY A 137 -1.43 -13.48 -32.01
N GLN A 138 -2.01 -12.79 -31.02
CA GLN A 138 -2.78 -11.58 -31.23
C GLN A 138 -1.88 -10.35 -31.17
N LYS A 139 -2.40 -9.19 -31.58
CA LYS A 139 -1.62 -7.95 -31.54
C LYS A 139 -1.24 -7.53 -30.11
N TYR A 140 -2.06 -7.85 -29.11
CA TYR A 140 -1.68 -7.60 -27.70
C TYR A 140 -0.53 -8.52 -27.26
N SER A 141 -0.38 -9.71 -27.85
CA SER A 141 0.72 -10.64 -27.54
C SER A 141 2.07 -10.03 -27.90
N GLU A 142 2.14 -9.31 -29.02
CA GLU A 142 3.35 -8.60 -29.48
C GLU A 142 3.79 -7.55 -28.45
N VAL A 143 2.86 -6.72 -27.96
CA VAL A 143 3.17 -5.67 -26.98
C VAL A 143 3.57 -6.26 -25.62
N ILE A 144 2.90 -7.32 -25.17
CA ILE A 144 3.31 -8.04 -23.96
C ILE A 144 4.75 -8.57 -24.14
N ALA A 145 5.08 -9.16 -25.29
CA ALA A 145 6.39 -9.73 -25.55
C ALA A 145 7.55 -8.72 -25.51
N GLU A 146 7.31 -7.43 -25.77
CA GLU A 146 8.35 -6.39 -25.74
C GLU A 146 8.97 -6.19 -24.35
N SER A 147 8.20 -6.43 -23.29
CA SER A 147 8.63 -6.19 -21.90
C SER A 147 8.47 -7.40 -20.97
N TYR A 148 7.90 -8.51 -21.46
CA TYR A 148 7.77 -9.75 -20.69
C TYR A 148 9.14 -10.39 -20.42
N THR A 149 9.40 -10.66 -19.14
CA THR A 149 10.67 -11.19 -18.64
C THR A 149 10.50 -12.56 -17.98
N ALA A 150 11.63 -13.19 -17.64
CA ALA A 150 11.64 -14.41 -16.83
C ALA A 150 11.06 -14.19 -15.42
N LEU A 151 11.15 -12.97 -14.86
CA LEU A 151 10.55 -12.63 -13.57
C LEU A 151 9.03 -12.64 -13.68
N ASP A 152 8.46 -12.11 -14.76
CA ASP A 152 7.01 -12.16 -15.00
C ASP A 152 6.52 -13.59 -15.17
N GLN A 153 7.29 -14.44 -15.85
CA GLN A 153 6.99 -15.85 -15.97
C GLN A 153 6.92 -16.55 -14.61
N LEU A 154 7.85 -16.23 -13.70
CA LEU A 154 7.83 -16.76 -12.33
C LEU A 154 6.65 -16.19 -11.53
N LEU A 155 6.45 -14.87 -11.57
CA LEU A 155 5.35 -14.18 -10.89
C LEU A 155 3.98 -14.82 -11.20
N TYR A 156 3.71 -15.10 -12.48
CA TYR A 156 2.42 -15.66 -12.95
C TYR A 156 2.35 -17.20 -12.89
N SER A 157 3.48 -17.88 -12.73
CA SER A 157 3.51 -19.33 -12.59
C SER A 157 3.16 -19.76 -11.16
N GLY A 158 2.70 -21.01 -11.01
CA GLY A 158 2.26 -21.56 -9.73
C GLY A 158 0.73 -21.59 -9.59
N GLU A 159 0.31 -22.02 -8.41
CA GLU A 159 -1.09 -22.01 -7.95
C GLU A 159 -1.43 -20.64 -7.41
N VAL A 160 -2.67 -20.20 -7.64
CA VAL A 160 -3.15 -18.93 -7.09
C VAL A 160 -3.12 -19.02 -5.56
N PRO A 161 -2.52 -18.05 -4.86
CA PRO A 161 -2.43 -18.10 -3.41
C PRO A 161 -3.80 -17.90 -2.75
N GLU A 162 -4.11 -18.72 -1.75
CA GLU A 162 -5.26 -18.48 -0.89
C GLU A 162 -5.06 -17.19 -0.09
N LEU A 163 -6.01 -16.26 -0.18
CA LEU A 163 -5.96 -14.98 0.54
C LEU A 163 -6.88 -15.00 1.76
N GLY A 164 -6.34 -15.39 2.91
CA GLY A 164 -7.05 -15.35 4.19
C GLY A 164 -7.29 -13.93 4.72
N GLN A 165 -7.74 -13.77 5.97
CA GLN A 165 -8.16 -12.46 6.49
C GLN A 165 -6.95 -11.56 6.82
N ASN A 166 -5.92 -12.12 7.46
CA ASN A 166 -4.71 -11.42 7.84
C ASN A 166 -3.57 -11.85 6.91
N ILE A 167 -3.13 -10.92 6.07
CA ILE A 167 -2.13 -11.17 5.04
C ILE A 167 -0.87 -10.37 5.34
N LEU A 168 0.27 -11.05 5.34
CA LEU A 168 1.58 -10.42 5.20
C LEU A 168 2.09 -10.71 3.78
N VAL A 169 2.35 -9.65 3.02
CA VAL A 169 3.02 -9.71 1.73
C VAL A 169 4.45 -9.23 1.94
N ASP A 170 5.39 -10.16 1.91
CA ASP A 170 6.80 -9.93 2.19
C ASP A 170 7.58 -9.86 0.87
N PHE A 171 8.24 -8.72 0.66
CA PHE A 171 9.11 -8.45 -0.48
C PHE A 171 10.59 -8.32 -0.07
N GLY A 172 10.99 -8.66 1.16
CA GLY A 172 12.38 -8.49 1.63
C GLY A 172 13.42 -9.24 0.78
N ASP A 173 12.99 -10.32 0.12
CA ASP A 173 13.80 -11.14 -0.81
C ASP A 173 13.54 -10.82 -2.30
N ALA A 174 12.76 -9.77 -2.62
CA ALA A 174 12.52 -9.32 -3.99
C ALA A 174 13.48 -8.18 -4.33
N HIS A 175 14.53 -8.46 -5.11
CA HIS A 175 15.53 -7.45 -5.49
C HIS A 175 15.14 -6.69 -6.76
N SER A 176 14.05 -7.08 -7.43
CA SER A 176 13.50 -6.38 -8.59
C SER A 176 12.34 -5.44 -8.19
N ILE A 177 12.54 -4.14 -8.33
CA ILE A 177 11.49 -3.13 -8.07
C ILE A 177 10.29 -3.27 -9.01
N THR A 178 10.50 -3.80 -10.22
CA THR A 178 9.42 -4.11 -11.18
C THR A 178 8.58 -5.29 -10.68
N LEU A 179 9.21 -6.33 -10.14
CA LEU A 179 8.49 -7.47 -9.54
C LEU A 179 7.64 -7.01 -8.36
N VAL A 180 8.22 -6.22 -7.46
CA VAL A 180 7.53 -5.62 -6.30
C VAL A 180 6.33 -4.80 -6.76
N GLY A 181 6.51 -3.90 -7.73
CA GLY A 181 5.44 -3.07 -8.26
C GLY A 181 4.30 -3.85 -8.92
N ASN A 182 4.63 -4.86 -9.73
CA ASN A 182 3.64 -5.71 -10.39
C ASN A 182 2.84 -6.52 -9.37
N ALA A 183 3.52 -7.22 -8.46
CA ALA A 183 2.89 -7.98 -7.40
C ALA A 183 2.05 -7.09 -6.48
N PHE A 184 2.54 -5.89 -6.13
CA PHE A 184 1.81 -4.91 -5.34
C PHE A 184 0.51 -4.48 -6.01
N LEU A 185 0.54 -4.14 -7.31
CA LEU A 185 -0.67 -3.78 -8.07
C LEU A 185 -1.71 -4.92 -8.06
N ILE A 186 -1.27 -6.14 -8.34
CA ILE A 186 -2.13 -7.33 -8.42
C ILE A 186 -2.80 -7.60 -7.08
N LEU A 187 -2.02 -7.65 -6.01
CA LEU A 187 -2.51 -7.92 -4.66
C LEU A 187 -3.35 -6.75 -4.12
N SER A 188 -3.02 -5.51 -4.46
CA SER A 188 -3.84 -4.34 -4.14
C SER A 188 -5.25 -4.45 -4.70
N ALA A 189 -5.37 -4.90 -5.96
CA ALA A 189 -6.67 -5.16 -6.58
C ALA A 189 -7.42 -6.31 -5.87
N ALA A 190 -6.72 -7.40 -5.54
CA ALA A 190 -7.29 -8.57 -4.86
C ALA A 190 -7.85 -8.26 -3.45
N VAL A 191 -7.30 -7.26 -2.76
CA VAL A 191 -7.76 -6.87 -1.42
C VAL A 191 -8.59 -5.58 -1.40
N GLU A 192 -8.82 -4.93 -2.55
CA GLU A 192 -9.48 -3.63 -2.65
C GLU A 192 -10.83 -3.62 -1.92
N LYS A 193 -11.66 -4.64 -2.17
CA LYS A 193 -13.06 -4.69 -1.70
C LYS A 193 -13.19 -5.10 -0.23
N ARG A 194 -12.08 -5.42 0.45
CA ARG A 194 -12.09 -5.81 1.87
C ARG A 194 -12.60 -4.68 2.75
N ARG A 195 -13.37 -5.06 3.77
CA ARG A 195 -13.95 -4.15 4.78
C ARG A 195 -13.53 -4.60 6.16
N ARG A 196 -13.53 -3.67 7.10
CA ARG A 196 -13.05 -3.89 8.48
C ARG A 196 -11.60 -4.40 8.46
N VAL A 197 -10.79 -3.73 7.65
CA VAL A 197 -9.38 -4.07 7.39
C VAL A 197 -8.51 -2.85 7.61
N MET A 198 -7.35 -3.06 8.21
CA MET A 198 -6.25 -2.12 8.21
C MET A 198 -5.24 -2.58 7.17
N VAL A 199 -4.89 -1.68 6.25
CA VAL A 199 -3.87 -1.90 5.23
C VAL A 199 -2.62 -1.13 5.64
N GLY A 200 -1.50 -1.83 5.78
CA GLY A 200 -0.19 -1.26 6.04
C GLY A 200 0.67 -1.30 4.79
N LEU A 201 1.25 -0.16 4.41
CA LEU A 201 2.23 -0.06 3.33
C LEU A 201 3.57 0.30 3.97
N ASN A 202 4.46 -0.67 4.15
CA ASN A 202 5.80 -0.43 4.70
C ASN A 202 6.73 0.05 3.60
N ASP A 203 7.33 1.22 3.80
CA ASP A 203 8.12 1.95 2.81
C ASP A 203 7.41 2.06 1.45
N ALA A 204 6.32 2.82 1.47
CA ALA A 204 5.48 3.08 0.31
C ALA A 204 6.20 3.79 -0.83
N ALA A 205 7.36 4.41 -0.59
CA ALA A 205 8.18 5.00 -1.64
C ALA A 205 8.69 3.93 -2.61
N VAL A 206 9.13 2.77 -2.10
CA VAL A 206 9.53 1.62 -2.91
C VAL A 206 8.33 1.05 -3.65
N LEU A 207 7.20 0.86 -2.94
CA LEU A 207 5.97 0.32 -3.55
C LEU A 207 5.44 1.18 -4.69
N ALA A 208 5.60 2.51 -4.62
CA ALA A 208 5.04 3.45 -5.58
C ALA A 208 6.01 3.88 -6.70
N TYR A 209 7.24 3.34 -6.72
CA TYR A 209 8.30 3.83 -7.62
C TYR A 209 8.05 3.50 -9.09
N THR A 210 7.36 2.38 -9.39
CA THR A 210 7.09 1.93 -10.75
C THR A 210 5.69 2.34 -11.21
N THR A 211 5.41 2.26 -12.53
CA THR A 211 4.06 2.52 -13.07
C THR A 211 3.00 1.63 -12.43
N ALA A 212 3.27 0.32 -12.31
CA ALA A 212 2.37 -0.61 -11.65
C ALA A 212 2.19 -0.26 -10.17
N GLY A 213 3.29 0.02 -9.48
CA GLY A 213 3.30 0.43 -8.09
C GLY A 213 2.48 1.69 -7.80
N GLY A 214 2.69 2.73 -8.59
CA GLY A 214 1.96 3.99 -8.55
C GLY A 214 0.48 3.83 -8.90
N ALA A 215 0.10 2.83 -9.71
CA ALA A 215 -1.30 2.48 -9.96
C ALA A 215 -1.92 1.69 -8.79
N GLY A 216 -1.15 0.86 -8.08
CA GLY A 216 -1.60 0.10 -6.92
C GLY A 216 -1.89 0.96 -5.69
N LEU A 217 -1.05 1.97 -5.44
CA LEU A 217 -1.17 2.83 -4.26
C LEU A 217 -2.57 3.50 -4.13
N PRO A 218 -3.15 4.16 -5.15
CA PRO A 218 -4.49 4.72 -5.09
C PRO A 218 -5.60 3.71 -4.78
N ILE A 219 -5.47 2.44 -5.19
CA ILE A 219 -6.47 1.39 -4.94
C ILE A 219 -6.68 1.21 -3.43
N LEU A 220 -5.58 1.22 -2.67
CA LEU A 220 -5.58 1.02 -1.22
C LEU A 220 -5.68 2.34 -0.44
N ALA A 221 -5.10 3.42 -0.96
CA ALA A 221 -5.10 4.73 -0.32
C ALA A 221 -6.41 5.51 -0.45
N LYS A 222 -7.27 5.17 -1.42
CA LYS A 222 -8.59 5.80 -1.56
C LYS A 222 -9.44 5.56 -0.31
N PRO A 223 -10.12 6.59 0.25
CA PRO A 223 -10.99 6.39 1.40
C PRO A 223 -12.12 5.40 1.10
N ALA A 224 -12.21 4.31 1.88
CA ALA A 224 -13.28 3.31 1.78
C ALA A 224 -13.90 3.03 3.16
N LEU A 225 -15.20 2.71 3.21
CA LEU A 225 -15.91 2.47 4.46
C LEU A 225 -15.30 1.29 5.23
N LYS A 226 -14.95 1.51 6.50
CA LYS A 226 -14.31 0.50 7.38
C LYS A 226 -12.95 -0.01 6.88
N ARG A 227 -12.26 0.71 5.99
CA ARG A 227 -10.85 0.46 5.66
C ARG A 227 -10.00 1.56 6.25
N VAL A 228 -8.91 1.22 6.92
CA VAL A 228 -7.90 2.20 7.34
C VAL A 228 -6.62 1.87 6.59
N THR A 229 -5.99 2.86 5.99
CA THR A 229 -4.73 2.68 5.28
C THR A 229 -3.65 3.47 6.02
N VAL A 230 -2.57 2.81 6.41
CA VAL A 230 -1.40 3.45 6.99
C VAL A 230 -0.28 3.33 5.98
N VAL A 231 0.21 4.47 5.52
CA VAL A 231 1.26 4.57 4.51
C VAL A 231 2.51 5.06 5.22
N THR A 232 3.48 4.17 5.41
CA THR A 232 4.74 4.53 6.05
C THR A 232 5.83 4.69 5.01
N SER A 233 6.72 5.63 5.21
CA SER A 233 7.83 5.86 4.28
C SER A 233 9.00 6.53 4.98
N GLU A 234 10.20 6.11 4.61
CA GLU A 234 11.41 6.86 4.93
C GLU A 234 11.60 8.07 4.02
N TYR A 235 10.98 8.06 2.84
CA TYR A 235 11.15 9.10 1.84
C TYR A 235 9.86 9.91 1.67
N ALA A 236 9.97 11.23 1.73
CA ALA A 236 8.87 12.16 1.51
C ALA A 236 8.68 12.45 0.00
N LEU A 237 8.28 11.43 -0.77
CA LEU A 237 8.02 11.60 -2.20
C LEU A 237 6.75 12.43 -2.44
N ASP A 238 6.74 13.24 -3.52
CA ASP A 238 5.58 14.06 -3.91
C ASP A 238 4.30 13.23 -4.05
N SER A 239 4.39 12.02 -4.58
CA SER A 239 3.24 11.11 -4.73
C SER A 239 2.60 10.76 -3.38
N LEU A 240 3.41 10.57 -2.33
CA LEU A 240 2.95 10.27 -0.98
C LEU A 240 2.49 11.55 -0.25
N LEU A 241 3.21 12.65 -0.43
CA LEU A 241 2.86 13.94 0.19
C LEU A 241 1.50 14.45 -0.29
N ASN A 242 1.23 14.32 -1.59
CA ASN A 242 -0.02 14.76 -2.22
C ASN A 242 -1.23 13.85 -1.92
N MET A 243 -1.04 12.69 -1.30
CA MET A 243 -2.16 11.88 -0.85
C MET A 243 -2.96 12.59 0.24
N SER A 244 -4.29 12.47 0.17
CA SER A 244 -5.19 13.02 1.18
C SER A 244 -5.08 12.26 2.50
N GLY A 245 -5.01 12.99 3.62
CA GLY A 245 -5.04 12.41 4.96
C GLY A 245 -4.10 13.14 5.92
N PRO A 246 -4.21 12.88 7.23
CA PRO A 246 -3.30 13.42 8.22
C PRO A 246 -1.90 12.81 8.08
N VAL A 247 -0.93 13.49 8.69
CA VAL A 247 0.47 13.08 8.73
C VAL A 247 0.88 12.84 10.18
N LEU A 248 1.50 11.70 10.45
CA LEU A 248 2.32 11.48 11.63
C LEU A 248 3.78 11.62 11.20
N LEU A 249 4.39 12.75 11.54
CA LEU A 249 5.81 12.98 11.33
C LEU A 249 6.56 12.49 12.57
N LEU A 250 7.43 11.52 12.38
CA LEU A 250 8.35 10.99 13.36
C LEU A 250 9.72 11.66 13.17
N TYR A 251 10.71 11.21 13.95
CA TYR A 251 12.10 11.63 13.78
C TYR A 251 12.55 11.50 12.32
N HIS A 252 13.02 12.61 11.76
CA HIS A 252 13.51 12.72 10.37
C HIS A 252 14.53 13.87 10.24
N ASP A 253 15.20 13.96 9.11
CA ASP A 253 16.12 15.03 8.74
C ASP A 253 15.37 16.37 8.74
N PRO A 254 15.96 17.46 9.29
CA PRO A 254 15.30 18.76 9.37
C PRO A 254 14.75 19.29 8.04
N ASP A 255 15.45 19.06 6.92
CA ASP A 255 15.03 19.55 5.61
C ASP A 255 13.81 18.77 5.11
N VAL A 256 13.81 17.45 5.31
CA VAL A 256 12.67 16.60 4.98
C VAL A 256 11.47 16.89 5.88
N GLN A 257 11.68 17.12 7.19
CA GLN A 257 10.61 17.57 8.08
C GLN A 257 9.99 18.87 7.60
N SER A 258 10.81 19.85 7.20
CA SER A 258 10.35 21.13 6.66
C SER A 258 9.49 20.94 5.41
N LEU A 259 9.92 20.08 4.48
CA LEU A 259 9.15 19.72 3.29
C LEU A 259 7.80 19.10 3.65
N ILE A 260 7.77 18.19 4.63
CA ILE A 260 6.54 17.54 5.09
C ILE A 260 5.59 18.57 5.73
N TYR A 261 6.10 19.49 6.54
CA TYR A 261 5.31 20.59 7.10
C TYR A 261 4.69 21.45 6.01
N GLU A 262 5.50 21.83 5.02
CA GLU A 262 5.07 22.66 3.90
C GLU A 262 4.00 21.97 3.05
N ALA A 263 4.24 20.71 2.65
CA ALA A 263 3.28 19.91 1.89
C ALA A 263 1.98 19.67 2.67
N SER A 264 2.07 19.57 4.00
CA SER A 264 0.89 19.46 4.87
C SER A 264 0.15 20.78 5.05
N GLY A 265 0.72 21.91 4.61
CA GLY A 265 0.16 23.24 4.70
C GLY A 265 0.34 23.91 6.07
N VAL A 266 1.28 23.44 6.89
CA VAL A 266 1.56 24.04 8.21
C VAL A 266 2.26 25.38 7.98
N PRO A 267 1.74 26.51 8.51
CA PRO A 267 2.34 27.81 8.27
C PRO A 267 3.76 27.88 8.87
N PRO A 268 4.68 28.69 8.30
CA PRO A 268 5.96 28.97 8.92
C PRO A 268 5.79 29.55 10.32
N GLY A 269 6.65 29.17 11.26
CA GLY A 269 6.65 29.70 12.62
C GLY A 269 6.60 28.62 13.71
N PRO A 270 6.15 28.95 14.92
CA PRO A 270 6.26 28.09 16.10
C PRO A 270 5.57 26.72 16.00
N MET A 271 4.66 26.55 15.03
CA MET A 271 3.98 25.27 14.77
C MET A 271 4.90 24.24 14.10
N ARG A 272 5.94 24.68 13.37
CA ARG A 272 6.95 23.81 12.75
C ARG A 272 8.10 23.60 13.75
N LYS A 273 7.89 22.75 14.76
CA LYS A 273 8.99 22.37 15.66
C LYS A 273 9.85 21.30 15.00
N HIS A 274 11.00 21.01 15.59
CA HIS A 274 11.80 19.87 15.16
C HIS A 274 11.35 18.63 15.94
N VAL A 275 11.04 17.54 15.23
CA VAL A 275 10.73 16.24 15.83
C VAL A 275 12.03 15.50 16.11
N HIS A 276 12.32 15.21 17.38
CA HIS A 276 13.49 14.42 17.77
C HIS A 276 13.19 12.91 17.84
N LYS A 277 14.24 12.10 17.98
CA LYS A 277 14.12 10.65 18.20
C LYS A 277 13.25 10.35 19.42
N GLY A 278 12.28 9.45 19.28
CA GLY A 278 11.28 9.16 20.33
C GLY A 278 10.08 10.10 20.37
N GLN A 279 10.04 11.13 19.51
CA GLN A 279 8.93 12.07 19.43
C GLN A 279 8.14 11.91 18.13
N GLY A 280 6.92 12.42 18.14
CA GLY A 280 6.07 12.52 16.97
C GLY A 280 5.33 13.86 16.92
N ALA A 281 5.03 14.30 15.71
CA ALA A 281 4.12 15.39 15.40
C ALA A 281 2.95 14.86 14.56
N PHE A 282 1.74 14.97 15.08
CA PHE A 282 0.53 14.63 14.35
C PHE A 282 -0.09 15.88 13.75
N ILE A 283 -0.03 15.97 12.42
CA ILE A 283 -0.52 17.07 11.61
C ILE A 283 -1.85 16.66 10.99
N TYR A 284 -2.91 17.40 11.28
CA TYR A 284 -4.23 17.15 10.69
C TYR A 284 -4.94 18.46 10.40
N ARG A 285 -5.93 18.41 9.51
CA ARG A 285 -6.74 19.57 9.15
C ARG A 285 -8.14 19.40 9.69
N THR A 286 -8.68 20.47 10.25
CA THR A 286 -10.10 20.65 10.51
C THR A 286 -10.68 21.57 9.42
N PRO A 287 -12.01 21.74 9.33
CA PRO A 287 -12.60 22.71 8.40
C PRO A 287 -12.12 24.15 8.59
N GLU A 288 -11.62 24.48 9.78
CA GLU A 288 -11.31 25.86 10.19
C GLU A 288 -9.81 26.13 10.31
N THR A 289 -9.00 25.11 10.62
CA THR A 289 -7.57 25.29 10.88
C THR A 289 -6.75 24.04 10.52
N ILE A 290 -5.43 24.20 10.56
CA ILE A 290 -4.48 23.10 10.64
C ILE A 290 -3.97 22.99 12.07
N ASP A 291 -3.92 21.77 12.59
CA ASP A 291 -3.47 21.47 13.94
C ASP A 291 -2.21 20.62 13.90
N VAL A 292 -1.29 20.89 14.82
CA VAL A 292 -0.06 20.11 15.00
C VAL A 292 0.08 19.76 16.47
N GLU A 293 -0.14 18.49 16.78
CA GLU A 293 0.00 17.91 18.13
C GLU A 293 1.38 17.27 18.26
N TRP A 294 2.05 17.49 19.39
CA TRP A 294 3.43 17.03 19.61
C TRP A 294 3.50 16.17 20.86
N GLY A 295 4.25 15.07 20.84
CA GLY A 295 4.41 14.25 22.03
C GLY A 295 5.43 13.12 21.90
N GLU A 296 5.55 12.34 22.97
CA GLU A 296 6.47 11.19 23.05
C GLU A 296 5.77 9.93 22.53
N MET A 297 6.43 9.23 21.61
CA MET A 297 5.88 8.03 20.98
C MET A 297 5.94 6.82 21.93
N PRO A 298 4.86 6.04 22.05
CA PRO A 298 4.83 4.82 22.87
C PRO A 298 5.30 3.61 22.05
N LEU A 299 6.48 3.73 21.42
CA LEU A 299 7.08 2.74 20.50
C LEU A 299 8.46 2.28 20.97
#